data_AF-A0A1F9QRS3-F1
#
_entry.id   AF-A0A1F9QRS3-F1
#
_cell.length_a   1.000
_cell.length_b   1.000
_cell.length_c   1.000
_cell.angle_alpha   90.00
_cell.angle_beta   90.00
_cell.angle_gamma   90.00
#
_symmetry.space_group_name_H-M   'P 1'
#
loop_
_entity.id
_entity.type
_entity.pdbx_description
1 polymer ?
#
loop_
_entity_poly.entity_id
_entity_poly.type
_entity_poly.pdbx_seq_one_letter_code
_entity_poly.pdbx_strand_id
1 'polypeptide(L)'
;MTVYLSLGSNLGDRLENLAQALRLLNKGGCRVVKSSSVYETAPLYYLKQPAFFNQAAVCETPLPPEDLLVLIAGVEKTLKRRRLLKNGPRTIDIDILFYGGRVIKSPGLAVPHPRLAEREFVLAPLAEIAPGLRHPVTGLSAAKMLSNLKRRGAARRLPSTYKEAEAWLKTLPPPAADAHYSLAPIKTALAALGSPQTSMGTVLHITGSTGKTSSACLAAAALAACGHRTGLYTSPHITGPRERIKLDGAEISEKDFLGCFLKAESCCAGELSYFELLTAMAFLYFSGRRTLFSVVEAGLGGRLDATNAADAAVAGITSVSVEHAALLGPGLKEIAAHKAGIIKKGSSALVGLRVPPEAMAVISRRAAAMKAGVSRPSGFTAYLGPVAVKGGRFQAKNAAFALSAAALAAKRAGAVFSLEKAAAALPAAIPPGRFERLRYRGRQFVLDGAHNPEGVDALLEELGRRGKKPFFVISLMDDKALRLLVSKFSAAAGGILFTRSTSYRAAPPEKLKKLLPASFSGRAEVIADPAKALARALKLAPASSEVVVAGSLYLAGDIKALLKGRKAFHPKEMLVK
;
A
#
# COMPACT_ATOMS: atom_id res chain seq x y z
N MET A 1 12.46 33.27 -31.14
CA MET A 1 13.75 32.79 -30.60
C MET A 1 13.52 31.53 -29.78
N THR A 2 14.43 30.56 -29.84
CA THR A 2 14.39 29.37 -28.97
C THR A 2 14.98 29.67 -27.60
N VAL A 3 14.30 29.25 -26.55
CA VAL A 3 14.67 29.45 -25.14
C VAL A 3 14.61 28.12 -24.41
N TYR A 4 15.51 27.95 -23.44
CA TYR A 4 15.52 26.79 -22.55
C TYR A 4 15.26 27.26 -21.13
N LEU A 5 14.23 26.72 -20.51
CA LEU A 5 13.80 27.07 -19.16
C LEU A 5 14.03 25.89 -18.21
N SER A 6 14.37 26.20 -16.96
CA SER A 6 14.26 25.27 -15.82
C SER A 6 13.07 25.66 -14.98
N LEU A 7 12.27 24.70 -14.56
CA LEU A 7 11.15 24.86 -13.65
C LEU A 7 11.37 24.02 -12.40
N GLY A 8 11.06 24.56 -11.21
CA GLY A 8 11.19 23.85 -9.93
C GLY A 8 10.03 24.14 -8.99
N SER A 9 9.48 23.11 -8.34
CA SER A 9 8.39 23.22 -7.35
C SER A 9 8.62 22.31 -6.15
N ASN A 10 8.43 22.82 -4.93
CA ASN A 10 8.50 21.99 -3.71
C ASN A 10 7.38 22.24 -2.69
N LEU A 11 6.33 22.99 -3.05
CA LEU A 11 5.17 23.23 -2.20
C LEU A 11 3.86 22.89 -2.91
N GLY A 12 2.88 22.41 -2.15
CA GLY A 12 1.54 22.09 -2.67
C GLY A 12 1.57 20.94 -3.68
N ASP A 13 0.70 21.00 -4.69
CA ASP A 13 0.72 20.04 -5.78
C ASP A 13 1.82 20.41 -6.79
N ARG A 14 3.02 19.85 -6.57
CA ARG A 14 4.24 20.14 -7.33
C ARG A 14 4.09 19.86 -8.83
N LEU A 15 3.46 18.76 -9.21
CA LEU A 15 3.16 18.41 -10.61
C LEU A 15 2.18 19.40 -11.25
N GLU A 16 1.10 19.74 -10.55
CA GLU A 16 0.11 20.69 -11.07
C GLU A 16 0.73 22.10 -11.21
N ASN A 17 1.59 22.52 -10.28
CA ASN A 17 2.31 23.79 -10.38
C ASN A 17 3.20 23.84 -11.63
N LEU A 18 3.97 22.78 -11.91
CA LEU A 18 4.78 22.68 -13.14
C LEU A 18 3.88 22.73 -14.39
N ALA A 19 2.79 21.97 -14.41
CA ALA A 19 1.86 21.94 -15.54
C ALA A 19 1.14 23.28 -15.77
N GLN A 20 0.74 23.99 -14.70
CA GLN A 20 0.15 25.32 -14.79
C GLN A 20 1.17 26.36 -15.26
N ALA A 21 2.41 26.29 -14.79
CA ALA A 21 3.47 27.19 -15.24
C ALA A 21 3.68 27.10 -16.76
N LEU A 22 3.78 25.88 -17.30
CA LEU A 22 3.88 25.66 -18.76
C LEU A 22 2.65 26.18 -19.52
N ARG A 23 1.43 26.02 -18.98
CA ARG A 23 0.20 26.57 -19.60
C ARG A 23 0.19 28.10 -19.58
N LEU A 24 0.64 28.73 -18.51
CA LEU A 24 0.71 30.19 -18.39
C LEU A 24 1.79 30.78 -19.30
N LEU A 25 2.95 30.13 -19.42
CA LEU A 25 3.99 30.52 -20.38
C LEU A 25 3.46 30.49 -21.82
N ASN A 26 2.77 29.41 -22.22
CA ASN A 26 2.14 29.29 -23.52
C ASN A 26 1.16 30.45 -23.78
N LYS A 27 0.27 30.75 -22.82
CA LYS A 27 -0.69 31.85 -22.93
C LYS A 27 -0.03 33.23 -23.02
N GLY A 28 1.14 33.40 -22.43
CA GLY A 28 1.92 34.64 -22.44
C GLY A 28 2.81 34.84 -23.66
N GLY A 29 2.71 34.01 -24.70
CA GLY A 29 3.53 34.12 -25.91
C GLY A 29 4.87 33.37 -25.87
N CYS A 30 5.12 32.56 -24.83
CA CYS A 30 6.26 31.67 -24.74
C CYS A 30 5.82 30.22 -25.00
N ARG A 31 5.76 29.84 -26.29
CA ARG A 31 5.22 28.56 -26.76
C ARG A 31 6.12 27.40 -26.35
N VAL A 32 5.63 26.52 -25.49
CA VAL A 32 6.33 25.30 -25.06
C VAL A 32 6.33 24.30 -26.21
N VAL A 33 7.52 24.00 -26.75
CA VAL A 33 7.73 23.03 -27.84
C VAL A 33 7.90 21.62 -27.29
N LYS A 34 8.66 21.49 -26.19
CA LYS A 34 8.97 20.20 -25.57
C LYS A 34 9.25 20.40 -24.08
N SER A 35 8.88 19.44 -23.24
CA SER A 35 9.28 19.38 -21.84
C SER A 35 9.91 18.02 -21.52
N SER A 36 10.79 18.01 -20.52
CA SER A 36 11.42 16.79 -20.02
C SER A 36 10.46 15.99 -19.14
N SER A 37 10.88 14.78 -18.76
CA SER A 37 10.34 14.12 -17.57
C SER A 37 10.54 15.01 -16.32
N VAL A 38 9.77 14.73 -15.27
CA VAL A 38 9.93 15.40 -13.98
C VAL A 38 10.95 14.63 -13.15
N TYR A 39 11.83 15.35 -12.47
CA TYR A 39 12.89 14.79 -11.61
C TYR A 39 12.75 15.27 -10.17
N GLU A 40 12.74 14.34 -9.23
CA GLU A 40 12.82 14.64 -7.80
C GLU A 40 14.26 14.79 -7.33
N THR A 41 14.54 15.84 -6.56
CA THR A 41 15.86 16.10 -5.96
C THR A 41 15.72 16.65 -4.54
N ALA A 42 16.63 16.27 -3.65
CA ALA A 42 16.76 16.91 -2.35
C ALA A 42 17.11 18.41 -2.48
N PRO A 43 16.73 19.27 -1.51
CA PRO A 43 17.13 20.67 -1.51
C PRO A 43 18.65 20.82 -1.37
N LEU A 44 19.26 21.79 -2.08
CA LEU A 44 20.72 21.93 -2.16
C LEU A 44 21.32 22.94 -1.15
N TYR A 45 20.59 23.98 -0.77
CA TYR A 45 21.14 25.09 0.03
C TYR A 45 20.44 25.25 1.38
N TYR A 46 19.12 25.29 1.39
CA TYR A 46 18.32 25.31 2.61
C TYR A 46 17.75 23.92 2.84
N LEU A 47 18.36 23.12 3.71
CA LEU A 47 18.08 21.67 3.75
C LEU A 47 16.75 21.31 4.46
N LYS A 48 16.24 22.19 5.32
CA LYS A 48 14.99 21.98 6.06
C LYS A 48 13.76 22.37 5.22
N GLN A 49 13.58 21.72 4.08
CA GLN A 49 12.43 21.90 3.20
C GLN A 49 12.10 20.63 2.40
N PRO A 50 10.89 20.53 1.82
CA PRO A 50 10.54 19.38 0.98
C PRO A 50 11.40 19.27 -0.28
N ALA A 51 11.49 18.05 -0.82
CA ALA A 51 12.16 17.77 -2.09
C ALA A 51 11.53 18.56 -3.25
N PHE A 52 12.35 18.91 -4.23
CA PHE A 52 11.92 19.61 -5.44
C PHE A 52 11.54 18.64 -6.55
N PHE A 53 10.46 18.93 -7.25
CA PHE A 53 10.21 18.44 -8.59
C PHE A 53 10.74 19.46 -9.60
N ASN A 54 11.61 19.01 -10.49
CA ASN A 54 12.29 19.82 -11.48
C ASN A 54 11.97 19.33 -12.89
N GLN A 55 11.85 20.26 -13.82
CA GLN A 55 11.56 19.99 -15.23
C GLN A 55 12.28 21.02 -16.11
N ALA A 56 12.75 20.61 -17.28
CA ALA A 56 13.23 21.53 -18.31
C ALA A 56 12.20 21.67 -19.44
N ALA A 57 12.15 22.85 -20.05
CA ALA A 57 11.30 23.11 -21.20
C ALA A 57 12.09 23.82 -22.31
N VAL A 58 11.84 23.40 -23.56
CA VAL A 58 12.21 24.14 -24.76
C VAL A 58 11.01 24.97 -25.18
N CYS A 59 11.19 26.27 -25.32
CA CYS A 59 10.15 27.18 -25.73
C CYS A 59 10.58 28.01 -26.94
N GLU A 60 9.60 28.49 -27.69
CA GLU A 60 9.76 29.51 -28.73
C GLU A 60 8.98 30.75 -28.34
N THR A 61 9.64 31.90 -28.40
CA THR A 61 9.02 33.17 -28.03
C THR A 61 9.48 34.30 -28.94
N PRO A 62 8.59 35.24 -29.31
CA PRO A 62 8.98 36.51 -29.94
C PRO A 62 9.45 37.53 -28.89
N LEU A 63 9.17 37.31 -27.60
CA LEU A 63 9.47 38.26 -26.54
C LEU A 63 10.98 38.45 -26.35
N PRO A 64 11.48 39.68 -26.25
CA PRO A 64 12.82 39.99 -25.75
C PRO A 64 13.11 39.31 -24.38
N PRO A 65 14.39 39.09 -24.03
CA PRO A 65 14.78 38.46 -22.76
C PRO A 65 14.18 39.14 -21.52
N GLU A 66 14.09 40.46 -21.52
CA GLU A 66 13.54 41.28 -20.43
C GLU A 66 12.03 41.07 -20.29
N ASP A 67 11.30 41.07 -21.40
CA ASP A 67 9.84 40.84 -21.41
C ASP A 67 9.51 39.40 -21.02
N LEU A 68 10.36 38.44 -21.40
CA LEU A 68 10.24 37.06 -20.93
C LEU A 68 10.43 36.95 -19.41
N LEU A 69 11.36 37.71 -18.83
CA LEU A 69 11.49 37.78 -17.36
C LEU A 69 10.24 38.36 -16.70
N VAL A 70 9.63 39.39 -17.29
CA VAL A 70 8.37 39.96 -16.80
C VAL A 70 7.25 38.92 -16.85
N LEU A 71 7.13 38.20 -17.97
CA LEU A 71 6.17 37.10 -18.09
C LEU A 71 6.39 36.03 -17.02
N ILE A 72 7.64 35.57 -16.84
CA ILE A 72 7.99 34.58 -15.82
C ILE A 72 7.60 35.06 -14.43
N ALA A 73 7.95 36.29 -14.06
CA ALA A 73 7.58 36.88 -12.77
C ALA A 73 6.05 36.93 -12.58
N GLY A 74 5.31 37.21 -13.66
CA GLY A 74 3.85 37.13 -13.69
C GLY A 74 3.33 35.71 -13.41
N VAL A 75 3.87 34.70 -14.09
CA VAL A 75 3.52 33.28 -13.87
C VAL A 75 3.77 32.87 -12.41
N GLU A 76 4.94 33.23 -11.87
CA GLU A 76 5.30 32.92 -10.48
C GLU A 76 4.36 33.58 -9.47
N LYS A 77 3.99 34.85 -9.72
CA LYS A 77 3.03 35.59 -8.89
C LYS A 77 1.65 34.94 -8.93
N THR A 78 1.15 34.55 -10.11
CA THR A 78 -0.13 33.84 -10.28
C THR A 78 -0.15 32.52 -9.51
N LEU A 79 0.96 31.78 -9.54
CA LEU A 79 1.14 30.54 -8.78
C LEU A 79 1.53 30.77 -7.30
N LYS A 80 1.35 31.99 -6.78
CA LYS A 80 1.52 32.35 -5.37
C LYS A 80 2.94 32.13 -4.83
N ARG A 81 3.97 32.29 -5.65
CA ARG A 81 5.37 32.29 -5.18
C ARG A 81 5.56 33.40 -4.14
N ARG A 82 6.00 33.05 -2.93
CA ARG A 82 6.37 34.01 -1.86
C ARG A 82 7.84 33.92 -1.55
N ARG A 83 8.55 35.05 -1.57
CA ARG A 83 10.00 35.12 -1.25
C ARG A 83 10.21 35.51 0.21
N LEU A 84 9.87 34.58 1.12
CA LEU A 84 10.02 34.81 2.58
C LEU A 84 11.46 34.57 3.06
N LEU A 85 12.16 33.61 2.45
CA LEU A 85 13.54 33.24 2.79
C LEU A 85 14.35 33.07 1.51
N LYS A 86 15.61 33.50 1.51
CA LYS A 86 16.54 33.22 0.41
C LYS A 86 16.69 31.71 0.25
N ASN A 87 16.49 31.20 -0.97
CA ASN A 87 16.49 29.76 -1.28
C ASN A 87 15.44 28.92 -0.52
N GLY A 88 14.38 29.56 0.01
CA GLY A 88 13.33 28.88 0.75
C GLY A 88 12.34 28.07 -0.12
N PRO A 89 11.33 27.47 0.52
CA PRO A 89 10.27 26.73 -0.17
C PRO A 89 9.44 27.62 -1.10
N ARG A 90 8.97 27.06 -2.22
CA ARG A 90 8.27 27.80 -3.27
C ARG A 90 7.30 26.90 -4.05
N THR A 91 6.18 27.48 -4.46
CA THR A 91 5.19 26.82 -5.34
C THR A 91 5.72 26.64 -6.75
N ILE A 92 6.49 27.59 -7.26
CA ILE A 92 7.18 27.50 -8.54
C ILE A 92 8.39 28.43 -8.56
N ASP A 93 9.37 28.08 -9.39
CA ASP A 93 10.56 28.87 -9.72
C ASP A 93 10.91 28.58 -11.18
N ILE A 94 11.11 29.63 -11.99
CA ILE A 94 11.43 29.47 -13.41
C ILE A 94 12.69 30.28 -13.73
N ASP A 95 13.72 29.58 -14.17
CA ASP A 95 15.00 30.17 -14.57
C ASP A 95 15.19 30.08 -16.10
N ILE A 96 15.65 31.17 -16.72
CA ILE A 96 16.10 31.15 -18.12
C ILE A 96 17.52 30.55 -18.16
N LEU A 97 17.66 29.36 -18.75
CA LEU A 97 18.95 28.68 -18.87
C LEU A 97 19.73 29.15 -20.09
N PHE A 98 19.06 29.26 -21.23
CA PHE A 98 19.62 29.68 -22.52
C PHE A 98 18.60 30.49 -23.31
N TYR A 99 19.07 31.45 -24.11
CA TYR A 99 18.25 32.32 -24.96
C TYR A 99 18.93 32.43 -26.34
N GLY A 100 18.53 31.56 -27.27
CA GLY A 100 19.29 31.33 -28.50
C GLY A 100 20.75 30.94 -28.21
N GLY A 101 21.67 31.44 -29.02
CA GLY A 101 23.12 31.34 -28.79
C GLY A 101 23.72 32.53 -28.05
N ARG A 102 22.91 33.38 -27.41
CA ARG A 102 23.37 34.66 -26.84
C ARG A 102 24.01 34.49 -25.46
N VAL A 103 24.94 35.41 -25.16
CA VAL A 103 25.44 35.67 -23.81
C VAL A 103 24.90 37.02 -23.36
N ILE A 104 24.12 37.04 -22.28
CA ILE A 104 23.43 38.23 -21.77
C ILE A 104 23.87 38.46 -20.33
N LYS A 105 24.23 39.70 -20.01
CA LYS A 105 24.55 40.15 -18.65
C LYS A 105 23.91 41.50 -18.41
N SER A 106 22.75 41.50 -17.75
CA SER A 106 22.02 42.70 -17.36
C SER A 106 21.52 42.58 -15.91
N PRO A 107 21.10 43.68 -15.27
CA PRO A 107 20.58 43.61 -13.90
C PRO A 107 19.41 42.61 -13.79
N GLY A 108 19.60 41.57 -12.99
CA GLY A 108 18.59 40.52 -12.79
C GLY A 108 18.55 39.41 -13.85
N LEU A 109 19.37 39.47 -14.92
CA LEU A 109 19.44 38.44 -15.95
C LEU A 109 20.88 38.10 -16.34
N ALA A 110 21.21 36.82 -16.22
CA ALA A 110 22.46 36.27 -16.73
C ALA A 110 22.15 35.00 -17.54
N VAL A 111 22.48 35.01 -18.83
CA VAL A 111 22.27 33.89 -19.76
C VAL A 111 23.58 33.59 -20.48
N PRO A 112 24.03 32.33 -20.56
CA PRO A 112 23.47 31.16 -19.89
C PRO A 112 23.44 31.29 -18.36
N HIS A 113 22.49 30.64 -17.69
CA HIS A 113 22.37 30.74 -16.24
C HIS A 113 23.70 30.37 -15.55
N PRO A 114 24.27 31.25 -14.71
CA PRO A 114 25.70 31.21 -14.34
C PRO A 114 26.11 29.92 -13.60
N ARG A 115 25.15 29.29 -12.91
CA ARG A 115 25.39 28.07 -12.13
C ARG A 115 24.76 26.81 -12.71
N LEU A 116 24.31 26.84 -13.98
CA LEU A 116 23.64 25.68 -14.58
C LEU A 116 24.57 24.46 -14.64
N ALA A 117 25.86 24.68 -14.91
CA ALA A 117 26.87 23.63 -15.03
C ALA A 117 27.19 22.90 -13.71
N GLU A 118 26.72 23.41 -12.57
CA GLU A 118 26.95 22.83 -11.23
C GLU A 118 25.76 22.00 -10.73
N ARG A 119 24.62 22.02 -11.42
CA ARG A 119 23.33 21.61 -10.87
C ARG A 119 22.76 20.41 -11.63
N GLU A 120 22.83 19.22 -11.01
CA GLU A 120 22.22 18.01 -11.58
C GLU A 120 20.72 18.18 -11.83
N PHE A 121 20.00 18.83 -10.91
CA PHE A 121 18.56 19.07 -11.03
C PHE A 121 18.16 19.96 -12.23
N VAL A 122 19.12 20.69 -12.81
CA VAL A 122 18.94 21.47 -14.06
C VAL A 122 19.42 20.66 -15.26
N LEU A 123 20.61 20.06 -15.15
CA LEU A 123 21.27 19.38 -16.26
C LEU A 123 20.63 18.04 -16.62
N ALA A 124 20.13 17.25 -15.67
CA ALA A 124 19.50 15.97 -15.96
C ALA A 124 18.21 16.13 -16.80
N PRO A 125 17.25 17.00 -16.42
CA PRO A 125 16.09 17.29 -17.27
C PRO A 125 16.48 17.94 -18.61
N LEU A 126 17.46 18.86 -18.62
CA LEU A 126 17.89 19.52 -19.87
C LEU A 126 18.53 18.54 -20.86
N ALA A 127 19.39 17.64 -20.37
CA ALA A 127 20.06 16.65 -21.21
C ALA A 127 19.11 15.60 -21.79
N GLU A 128 17.96 15.33 -21.15
CA GLU A 128 16.91 14.46 -21.70
C GLU A 128 16.32 15.06 -23.00
N ILE A 129 16.11 16.37 -23.03
CA ILE A 129 15.39 17.02 -24.14
C ILE A 129 16.31 17.68 -25.15
N ALA A 130 17.52 18.06 -24.75
CA ALA A 130 18.49 18.79 -25.57
C ALA A 130 19.95 18.38 -25.24
N PRO A 131 20.33 17.09 -25.39
CA PRO A 131 21.66 16.59 -24.99
C PRO A 131 22.82 17.28 -25.73
N GLY A 132 22.58 17.69 -26.98
CA GLY A 132 23.56 18.36 -27.84
C GLY A 132 23.65 19.88 -27.68
N LEU A 133 22.80 20.51 -26.86
CA LEU A 133 22.81 21.97 -26.67
C LEU A 133 24.16 22.41 -26.10
N ARG A 134 24.87 23.28 -26.82
CA ARG A 134 26.20 23.75 -26.43
C ARG A 134 26.14 25.05 -25.65
N HIS A 135 26.93 25.12 -24.60
CA HIS A 135 27.14 26.35 -23.87
C HIS A 135 27.98 27.33 -24.72
N PRO A 136 27.50 28.56 -25.01
CA PRO A 136 28.15 29.49 -25.94
C PRO A 136 29.57 29.91 -25.54
N VAL A 137 29.87 29.92 -24.23
CA VAL A 137 31.22 30.24 -23.73
C VAL A 137 32.16 29.04 -23.66
N THR A 138 31.73 27.91 -23.10
CA THR A 138 32.62 26.75 -22.85
C THR A 138 32.61 25.72 -23.97
N GLY A 139 31.67 25.79 -24.92
CA GLY A 139 31.49 24.83 -26.00
C GLY A 139 30.95 23.46 -25.58
N LEU A 140 30.86 23.18 -24.27
CA LEU A 140 30.39 21.90 -23.73
C LEU A 140 28.91 21.70 -23.99
N SER A 141 28.52 20.49 -24.38
CA SER A 141 27.10 20.13 -24.53
C SER A 141 26.41 19.88 -23.18
N ALA A 142 25.09 19.97 -23.13
CA ALA A 142 24.32 19.65 -21.92
C ALA A 142 24.62 18.24 -21.38
N ALA A 143 24.73 17.24 -22.26
CA ALA A 143 25.12 15.89 -21.87
C ALA A 143 26.55 15.84 -21.31
N LYS A 144 27.49 16.59 -21.90
CA LYS A 144 28.88 16.63 -21.40
C LYS A 144 28.97 17.34 -20.06
N MET A 145 28.26 18.46 -19.88
CA MET A 145 28.16 19.17 -18.61
C MET A 145 27.58 18.26 -17.51
N LEU A 146 26.51 17.53 -17.79
CA LEU A 146 25.94 16.53 -16.87
C LEU A 146 26.96 15.45 -16.50
N SER A 147 27.70 14.93 -17.48
CA SER A 147 28.71 13.89 -17.25
C SER A 147 29.91 14.37 -16.41
N ASN A 148 30.22 15.66 -16.48
CA ASN A 148 31.35 16.29 -15.77
C ASN A 148 31.00 16.64 -14.30
N LEU A 149 29.75 16.48 -13.86
CA LEU A 149 29.37 16.75 -12.48
C LEU A 149 30.08 15.77 -11.52
N LYS A 150 30.78 16.32 -10.52
CA LYS A 150 31.49 15.54 -9.49
C LYS A 150 30.54 14.70 -8.62
N ARG A 151 29.30 15.15 -8.43
CA ARG A 151 28.25 14.46 -7.67
C ARG A 151 27.05 14.21 -8.59
N ARG A 152 26.72 12.95 -8.83
CA ARG A 152 25.59 12.49 -9.65
C ARG A 152 24.77 11.45 -8.89
N GLY A 153 23.53 11.27 -9.32
CA GLY A 153 22.61 10.26 -8.77
C GLY A 153 21.62 10.81 -7.74
N ALA A 154 21.59 12.12 -7.51
CA ALA A 154 20.63 12.75 -6.61
C ALA A 154 19.31 13.11 -7.31
N ALA A 155 19.33 13.26 -8.65
CA ALA A 155 18.13 13.50 -9.45
C ALA A 155 17.47 12.18 -9.85
N ARG A 156 16.28 11.93 -9.28
CA ARG A 156 15.50 10.72 -9.53
C ARG A 156 14.32 11.03 -10.45
N ARG A 157 14.30 10.46 -11.65
CA ARG A 157 13.17 10.62 -12.58
C ARG A 157 11.90 10.03 -11.96
N LEU A 158 10.80 10.79 -12.00
CA LEU A 158 9.50 10.30 -11.55
C LEU A 158 9.02 9.11 -12.41
N PRO A 159 8.26 8.17 -11.84
CA PRO A 159 7.66 7.09 -12.58
C PRO A 159 6.74 7.57 -13.70
N SER A 160 6.89 6.96 -14.86
CA SER A 160 6.05 7.15 -16.05
C SER A 160 5.16 5.93 -16.35
N THR A 161 5.41 4.81 -15.66
CA THR A 161 4.64 3.57 -15.78
C THR A 161 4.32 2.99 -14.40
N TYR A 162 3.31 2.12 -14.35
CA TYR A 162 3.00 1.37 -13.13
C TYR A 162 4.20 0.57 -12.60
N LYS A 163 4.98 -0.10 -13.47
CA LYS A 163 6.15 -0.88 -13.05
C LYS A 163 7.22 -0.02 -12.37
N GLU A 164 7.42 1.20 -12.86
CA GLU A 164 8.34 2.16 -12.24
C GLU A 164 7.81 2.67 -10.89
N ALA A 165 6.50 2.93 -10.77
CA ALA A 165 5.87 3.33 -9.51
C ALA A 165 5.93 2.20 -8.47
N GLU A 166 5.69 0.97 -8.91
CA GLU A 166 5.83 -0.22 -8.09
C GLU A 166 7.29 -0.40 -7.61
N ALA A 167 8.28 -0.18 -8.47
CA ALA A 167 9.68 -0.20 -8.08
C ALA A 167 10.01 0.93 -7.10
N TRP A 168 9.41 2.11 -7.29
CA TRP A 168 9.57 3.24 -6.36
C TRP A 168 9.03 2.93 -4.98
N LEU A 169 7.84 2.35 -4.88
CA LEU A 169 7.25 1.96 -3.60
C LEU A 169 8.18 1.05 -2.78
N LYS A 170 8.93 0.14 -3.42
CA LYS A 170 9.90 -0.74 -2.73
C LYS A 170 11.08 0.02 -2.09
N THR A 171 11.34 1.25 -2.55
CA THR A 171 12.43 2.09 -2.04
C THR A 171 12.00 2.95 -0.85
N LEU A 172 10.70 3.06 -0.58
CA LEU A 172 10.21 3.86 0.54
C LEU A 172 10.76 3.31 1.86
N PRO A 173 11.16 4.21 2.77
CA PRO A 173 11.69 3.78 4.06
C PRO A 173 10.60 3.05 4.85
N PRO A 174 10.98 2.10 5.72
CA PRO A 174 10.07 1.67 6.77
C PRO A 174 9.67 2.89 7.64
N PRO A 175 8.57 2.80 8.41
CA PRO A 175 8.27 3.80 9.42
C PRO A 175 9.49 4.02 10.35
N ALA A 176 9.82 5.27 10.66
CA ALA A 176 10.95 5.57 11.54
C ALA A 176 10.73 4.99 12.95
N ALA A 177 11.78 4.40 13.54
CA ALA A 177 11.71 3.63 14.78
C ALA A 177 11.28 4.47 16.00
N ASP A 178 11.53 5.78 15.96
CA ASP A 178 11.19 6.81 16.94
C ASP A 178 9.83 7.48 16.70
N ALA A 179 9.26 7.36 15.50
CA ALA A 179 7.97 7.92 15.10
C ALA A 179 6.79 6.95 15.31
N HIS A 180 6.83 6.15 16.39
CA HIS A 180 5.85 5.11 16.68
C HIS A 180 4.40 5.60 16.48
N TYR A 181 3.73 5.00 15.48
CA TYR A 181 2.28 4.95 15.31
C TYR A 181 1.57 6.27 15.58
N SER A 182 1.83 7.28 14.76
CA SER A 182 1.06 8.52 14.77
C SER A 182 0.10 8.57 13.59
N LEU A 183 -1.08 9.15 13.80
CA LEU A 183 -1.96 9.53 12.69
C LEU A 183 -1.50 10.84 12.03
N ALA A 184 -0.50 11.54 12.58
CA ALA A 184 -0.09 12.84 12.09
C ALA A 184 0.40 12.81 10.63
N PRO A 185 1.33 11.91 10.21
CA PRO A 185 1.83 11.94 8.83
C PRO A 185 0.70 11.69 7.82
N ILE A 186 -0.10 10.63 8.03
CA ILE A 186 -1.24 10.35 7.14
C ILE A 186 -2.30 11.46 7.15
N LYS A 187 -2.59 12.10 8.29
CA LYS A 187 -3.56 13.21 8.35
C LYS A 187 -3.06 14.45 7.62
N THR A 188 -1.78 14.79 7.76
CA THR A 188 -1.13 15.88 7.02
C THR A 188 -1.19 15.61 5.52
N ALA A 189 -0.84 14.40 5.09
CA ALA A 189 -0.94 14.00 3.70
C ALA A 189 -2.37 14.09 3.15
N LEU A 190 -3.35 13.56 3.88
CA LEU A 190 -4.75 13.63 3.48
C LEU A 190 -5.26 15.07 3.40
N ALA A 191 -4.84 15.95 4.32
CA ALA A 191 -5.17 17.38 4.25
C ALA A 191 -4.59 18.03 2.98
N ALA A 192 -3.32 17.74 2.65
CA ALA A 192 -2.68 18.20 1.41
C ALA A 192 -3.35 17.65 0.14
N LEU A 193 -4.02 16.51 0.25
CA LEU A 193 -4.79 15.87 -0.82
C LEU A 193 -6.24 16.35 -0.93
N GLY A 194 -6.64 17.35 -0.14
CA GLY A 194 -8.02 17.87 -0.16
C GLY A 194 -8.99 17.05 0.70
N SER A 195 -8.48 16.32 1.69
CA SER A 195 -9.25 15.48 2.62
C SER A 195 -10.15 14.43 1.95
N PRO A 196 -9.63 13.57 1.05
CA PRO A 196 -10.46 12.60 0.32
C PRO A 196 -11.23 11.65 1.24
N GLN A 197 -10.73 11.39 2.45
CA GLN A 197 -11.37 10.54 3.46
C GLN A 197 -12.76 11.01 3.90
N THR A 198 -13.12 12.28 3.66
CA THR A 198 -14.44 12.82 4.00
C THR A 198 -15.48 12.60 2.90
N SER A 199 -15.07 12.08 1.74
CA SER A 199 -15.92 11.93 0.54
C SER A 199 -15.86 10.52 -0.07
N MET A 200 -15.65 9.49 0.76
CA MET A 200 -15.59 8.08 0.32
C MET A 200 -16.87 7.29 0.60
N GLY A 201 -17.99 7.98 0.86
CA GLY A 201 -19.26 7.37 1.23
C GLY A 201 -19.26 6.78 2.64
N THR A 202 -20.06 5.74 2.86
CA THR A 202 -20.16 5.04 4.14
C THR A 202 -18.94 4.15 4.35
N VAL A 203 -18.10 4.52 5.31
CA VAL A 203 -16.88 3.77 5.65
C VAL A 203 -17.21 2.60 6.60
N LEU A 204 -16.93 1.38 6.13
CA LEU A 204 -16.88 0.16 6.93
C LEU A 204 -15.41 -0.15 7.24
N HIS A 205 -14.97 0.13 8.46
CA HIS A 205 -13.58 -0.07 8.88
C HIS A 205 -13.48 -1.38 9.68
N ILE A 206 -12.65 -2.32 9.22
CA ILE A 206 -12.51 -3.66 9.80
C ILE A 206 -11.10 -3.86 10.38
N THR A 207 -11.05 -4.30 11.63
CA THR A 207 -9.84 -4.80 12.29
C THR A 207 -10.10 -6.17 12.95
N GLY A 208 -9.08 -6.72 13.60
CA GLY A 208 -9.09 -8.00 14.31
C GLY A 208 -7.78 -8.74 14.20
N SER A 209 -7.66 -9.86 14.90
CA SER A 209 -6.46 -10.69 14.85
C SER A 209 -6.45 -11.64 13.67
N THR A 210 -7.58 -12.31 13.45
CA THR A 210 -7.76 -13.25 12.34
C THR A 210 -9.05 -12.94 11.58
N GLY A 211 -9.03 -13.10 10.26
CA GLY A 211 -10.23 -12.97 9.43
C GLY A 211 -10.53 -11.57 8.90
N LYS A 212 -9.66 -10.58 9.15
CA LYS A 212 -9.77 -9.20 8.62
C LYS A 212 -9.96 -9.15 7.10
N THR A 213 -8.93 -9.54 6.35
CA THR A 213 -8.93 -9.54 4.87
C THR A 213 -10.12 -10.32 4.31
N SER A 214 -10.40 -11.51 4.84
CA SER A 214 -11.54 -12.32 4.40
C SER A 214 -12.86 -11.57 4.60
N SER A 215 -13.08 -11.02 5.79
CA SER A 215 -14.31 -10.28 6.12
C SER A 215 -14.45 -9.01 5.27
N ALA A 216 -13.35 -8.30 5.01
CA ALA A 216 -13.35 -7.11 4.16
C ALA A 216 -13.69 -7.45 2.70
N CYS A 217 -13.03 -8.46 2.12
CA CYS A 217 -13.33 -8.91 0.75
C CYS A 217 -14.79 -9.37 0.61
N LEU A 218 -15.27 -10.17 1.56
CA LEU A 218 -16.64 -10.69 1.56
C LEU A 218 -17.67 -9.57 1.73
N ALA A 219 -17.42 -8.59 2.60
CA ALA A 219 -18.33 -7.47 2.82
C ALA A 219 -18.40 -6.54 1.59
N ALA A 220 -17.25 -6.26 0.98
CA ALA A 220 -17.19 -5.45 -0.23
C ALA A 220 -17.92 -6.14 -1.40
N ALA A 221 -17.73 -7.45 -1.57
CA ALA A 221 -18.43 -8.22 -2.59
C ALA A 221 -19.94 -8.26 -2.35
N ALA A 222 -20.38 -8.42 -1.10
CA ALA A 222 -21.79 -8.37 -0.73
C ALA A 222 -22.45 -7.03 -1.12
N LEU A 223 -21.80 -5.91 -0.79
CA LEU A 223 -22.27 -4.56 -1.13
C LEU A 223 -22.29 -4.32 -2.64
N ALA A 224 -21.22 -4.70 -3.35
CA ALA A 224 -21.15 -4.60 -4.80
C ALA A 224 -22.22 -5.44 -5.51
N ALA A 225 -22.48 -6.66 -5.04
CA ALA A 225 -23.53 -7.53 -5.59
C ALA A 225 -24.95 -6.98 -5.37
N CYS A 226 -25.13 -6.11 -4.37
CA CYS A 226 -26.37 -5.37 -4.18
C CYS A 226 -26.52 -4.15 -5.11
N GLY A 227 -25.57 -3.94 -6.04
CA GLY A 227 -25.59 -2.85 -7.02
C GLY A 227 -24.91 -1.56 -6.54
N HIS A 228 -24.18 -1.59 -5.44
CA HIS A 228 -23.57 -0.40 -4.85
C HIS A 228 -22.11 -0.26 -5.22
N ARG A 229 -21.73 0.95 -5.66
CA ARG A 229 -20.32 1.26 -5.94
C ARG A 229 -19.49 1.17 -4.66
N THR A 230 -18.58 0.20 -4.61
CA THR A 230 -17.90 -0.21 -3.39
C THR A 230 -16.38 -0.25 -3.58
N GLY A 231 -15.68 0.56 -2.79
CA GLY A 231 -14.22 0.50 -2.64
C GLY A 231 -13.82 -0.56 -1.62
N LEU A 232 -12.69 -1.23 -1.85
CA LEU A 232 -12.08 -2.17 -0.92
C LEU A 232 -10.58 -1.89 -0.77
N TYR A 233 -10.15 -1.63 0.46
CA TYR A 233 -8.73 -1.52 0.83
C TYR A 233 -8.33 -2.67 1.75
N THR A 234 -7.31 -3.46 1.37
CA THR A 234 -6.84 -4.65 2.13
C THR A 234 -5.33 -4.73 2.28
N SER A 235 -4.85 -5.52 3.25
CA SER A 235 -3.43 -5.81 3.41
C SER A 235 -3.15 -7.13 4.14
N PRO A 236 -1.96 -7.76 3.94
CA PRO A 236 -1.02 -7.51 2.86
C PRO A 236 -1.55 -8.06 1.51
N HIS A 237 -0.83 -7.79 0.41
CA HIS A 237 -1.11 -8.44 -0.88
C HIS A 237 -0.31 -9.74 -1.00
N ILE A 238 -0.66 -10.58 -1.98
CA ILE A 238 0.04 -11.84 -2.25
C ILE A 238 0.93 -11.74 -3.50
N THR A 239 0.48 -11.09 -4.57
CA THR A 239 1.26 -10.96 -5.82
C THR A 239 1.64 -9.54 -6.20
N GLY A 240 0.85 -8.53 -5.84
CA GLY A 240 1.22 -7.13 -6.08
C GLY A 240 0.33 -6.09 -5.39
N PRO A 241 0.77 -4.82 -5.31
CA PRO A 241 0.10 -3.76 -4.54
C PRO A 241 -1.29 -3.40 -5.05
N ARG A 242 -1.59 -3.61 -6.34
CA ARG A 242 -2.92 -3.34 -6.92
C ARG A 242 -4.03 -4.19 -6.27
N GLU A 243 -3.70 -5.39 -5.78
CA GLU A 243 -4.65 -6.23 -5.03
C GLU A 243 -5.23 -5.53 -3.80
N ARG A 244 -4.48 -4.58 -3.23
CA ARG A 244 -4.88 -3.84 -2.04
C ARG A 244 -5.98 -2.84 -2.31
N ILE A 245 -6.14 -2.35 -3.53
CA ILE A 245 -7.10 -1.29 -3.87
C ILE A 245 -8.03 -1.81 -4.96
N LYS A 246 -9.29 -2.06 -4.61
CA LYS A 246 -10.30 -2.55 -5.56
C LYS A 246 -11.52 -1.65 -5.60
N LEU A 247 -12.16 -1.62 -6.75
CA LEU A 247 -13.47 -1.00 -6.98
C LEU A 247 -14.38 -2.06 -7.59
N ASP A 248 -15.53 -2.32 -6.96
CA ASP A 248 -16.54 -3.28 -7.44
C ASP A 248 -15.95 -4.67 -7.73
N GLY A 249 -14.97 -5.09 -6.89
CA GLY A 249 -14.27 -6.37 -7.01
C GLY A 249 -13.07 -6.37 -7.97
N ALA A 250 -12.93 -5.37 -8.84
CA ALA A 250 -11.81 -5.23 -9.77
C ALA A 250 -10.64 -4.47 -9.14
N GLU A 251 -9.41 -4.95 -9.36
CA GLU A 251 -8.19 -4.23 -8.98
C GLU A 251 -8.10 -2.88 -9.69
N ILE A 252 -7.61 -1.87 -8.99
CA ILE A 252 -7.27 -0.56 -9.59
C ILE A 252 -6.43 -0.77 -10.87
N SER A 253 -6.74 -0.01 -11.92
CA SER A 253 -6.00 -0.09 -13.18
C SER A 253 -4.56 0.41 -13.01
N GLU A 254 -3.62 -0.03 -13.85
CA GLU A 254 -2.24 0.48 -13.82
C GLU A 254 -2.18 1.99 -14.01
N LYS A 255 -3.05 2.52 -14.89
CA LYS A 255 -3.20 3.96 -15.15
C LYS A 255 -3.65 4.72 -13.91
N ASP A 256 -4.71 4.24 -13.26
CA ASP A 256 -5.24 4.91 -12.06
C ASP A 256 -4.28 4.78 -10.87
N PHE A 257 -3.61 3.63 -10.74
CA PHE A 257 -2.59 3.43 -9.71
C PHE A 257 -1.45 4.45 -9.87
N LEU A 258 -0.91 4.58 -11.08
CA LEU A 258 0.12 5.58 -11.37
C LEU A 258 -0.39 7.00 -11.10
N GLY A 259 -1.62 7.32 -11.52
CA GLY A 259 -2.23 8.62 -11.27
C GLY A 259 -2.35 8.96 -9.77
N CYS A 260 -2.88 8.03 -8.98
CA CYS A 260 -2.98 8.18 -7.52
C CYS A 260 -1.60 8.28 -6.87
N PHE A 261 -0.63 7.48 -7.30
CA PHE A 261 0.74 7.51 -6.82
C PHE A 261 1.38 8.88 -7.08
N LEU A 262 1.34 9.35 -8.33
CA LEU A 262 1.92 10.64 -8.71
C LEU A 262 1.25 11.80 -7.98
N LYS A 263 -0.07 11.77 -7.81
CA LYS A 263 -0.82 12.78 -7.05
C LYS A 263 -0.40 12.81 -5.57
N ALA A 264 -0.30 11.64 -4.94
CA ALA A 264 0.10 11.52 -3.54
C ALA A 264 1.55 11.98 -3.34
N GLU A 265 2.49 11.49 -4.16
CA GLU A 265 3.89 11.95 -4.09
C GLU A 265 3.98 13.46 -4.33
N SER A 266 3.25 13.99 -5.32
CA SER A 266 3.25 15.43 -5.65
C SER A 266 2.87 16.31 -4.45
N CYS A 267 1.80 15.95 -3.73
CA CYS A 267 1.29 16.74 -2.61
C CYS A 267 2.01 16.49 -1.28
N CYS A 268 2.61 15.32 -1.07
CA CYS A 268 3.12 14.88 0.24
C CYS A 268 4.65 14.81 0.35
N ALA A 269 5.39 14.94 -0.76
CA ALA A 269 6.85 15.07 -0.78
C ALA A 269 7.67 13.97 -0.06
N GLY A 270 7.22 12.71 -0.13
CA GLY A 270 8.01 11.55 0.31
C GLY A 270 8.05 11.34 1.84
N GLU A 271 7.14 11.96 2.60
CA GLU A 271 7.06 11.84 4.06
C GLU A 271 6.33 10.57 4.55
N LEU A 272 5.80 9.76 3.63
CA LEU A 272 4.93 8.63 3.97
C LEU A 272 5.66 7.30 3.90
N SER A 273 5.38 6.43 4.88
CA SER A 273 5.73 5.02 4.77
C SER A 273 4.97 4.36 3.61
N TYR A 274 5.44 3.17 3.21
CA TYR A 274 4.76 2.35 2.20
C TYR A 274 3.25 2.17 2.48
N PHE A 275 2.89 1.89 3.73
CA PHE A 275 1.51 1.64 4.12
C PHE A 275 0.66 2.92 4.12
N GLU A 276 1.22 4.04 4.57
CA GLU A 276 0.53 5.32 4.57
C GLU A 276 0.28 5.84 3.16
N LEU A 277 1.28 5.72 2.26
CA LEU A 277 1.12 6.13 0.87
C LEU A 277 0.02 5.32 0.16
N LEU A 278 0.00 3.99 0.31
CA LEU A 278 -1.07 3.18 -0.27
C LEU A 278 -2.44 3.48 0.35
N THR A 279 -2.49 3.83 1.63
CA THR A 279 -3.74 4.25 2.29
C THR A 279 -4.24 5.57 1.71
N ALA A 280 -3.37 6.56 1.53
CA ALA A 280 -3.70 7.83 0.91
C ALA A 280 -4.17 7.65 -0.55
N MET A 281 -3.48 6.79 -1.31
CA MET A 281 -3.87 6.43 -2.68
C MET A 281 -5.25 5.75 -2.74
N ALA A 282 -5.54 4.82 -1.82
CA ALA A 282 -6.85 4.18 -1.76
C ALA A 282 -7.96 5.20 -1.49
N PHE A 283 -7.72 6.12 -0.55
CA PHE A 283 -8.71 7.15 -0.18
C PHE A 283 -8.95 8.13 -1.33
N LEU A 284 -7.88 8.59 -1.99
CA LEU A 284 -7.97 9.37 -3.22
C LEU A 284 -8.79 8.66 -4.30
N TYR A 285 -8.53 7.37 -4.50
CA TYR A 285 -9.21 6.59 -5.52
C TYR A 285 -10.70 6.43 -5.22
N PHE A 286 -11.07 6.09 -3.98
CA PHE A 286 -12.48 5.93 -3.60
C PHE A 286 -13.25 7.24 -3.66
N SER A 287 -12.66 8.34 -3.17
CA SER A 287 -13.23 9.69 -3.29
C SER A 287 -13.44 10.09 -4.75
N GLY A 288 -12.40 9.96 -5.59
CA GLY A 288 -12.46 10.31 -7.02
C GLY A 288 -13.44 9.44 -7.81
N ARG A 289 -13.68 8.20 -7.36
CA ARG A 289 -14.67 7.28 -7.95
C ARG A 289 -16.06 7.40 -7.36
N ARG A 290 -16.26 8.26 -6.35
CA ARG A 290 -17.54 8.50 -5.65
C ARG A 290 -18.18 7.21 -5.17
N THR A 291 -17.43 6.42 -4.40
CA THR A 291 -17.95 5.19 -3.79
C THR A 291 -19.10 5.49 -2.84
N LEU A 292 -20.15 4.66 -2.88
CA LEU A 292 -21.19 4.69 -1.85
C LEU A 292 -20.71 4.02 -0.56
N PHE A 293 -19.89 2.97 -0.69
CA PHE A 293 -19.28 2.26 0.42
C PHE A 293 -17.76 2.17 0.25
N SER A 294 -17.04 2.34 1.35
CA SER A 294 -15.60 2.08 1.41
C SER A 294 -15.31 1.07 2.51
N VAL A 295 -14.95 -0.14 2.12
CA VAL A 295 -14.54 -1.19 3.06
C VAL A 295 -13.04 -1.13 3.25
N VAL A 296 -12.60 -0.80 4.45
CA VAL A 296 -11.20 -0.50 4.77
C VAL A 296 -10.71 -1.46 5.84
N GLU A 297 -9.71 -2.29 5.53
CA GLU A 297 -9.02 -3.14 6.50
C GLU A 297 -7.87 -2.39 7.16
N ALA A 298 -7.83 -2.39 8.49
CA ALA A 298 -6.68 -1.92 9.26
C ALA A 298 -5.47 -2.85 9.07
N GLY A 299 -4.29 -2.28 8.87
CA GLY A 299 -3.04 -3.03 8.74
C GLY A 299 -2.61 -3.67 10.06
N LEU A 300 -2.53 -2.86 11.12
CA LEU A 300 -2.13 -3.29 12.46
C LEU A 300 -2.92 -2.56 13.55
N GLY A 301 -3.49 -3.32 14.49
CA GLY A 301 -4.16 -2.75 15.64
C GLY A 301 -5.45 -2.01 15.26
N GLY A 302 -5.40 -0.69 15.13
CA GLY A 302 -6.58 0.12 14.78
C GLY A 302 -6.43 1.59 15.18
N ARG A 303 -6.28 1.88 16.48
CA ARG A 303 -6.25 3.24 17.04
C ARG A 303 -5.30 4.20 16.30
N LEU A 304 -4.12 3.71 15.98
CA LEU A 304 -3.03 4.47 15.38
C LEU A 304 -2.65 3.96 13.98
N ASP A 305 -3.50 3.13 13.40
CA ASP A 305 -3.32 2.64 12.03
C ASP A 305 -3.67 3.76 11.04
N ALA A 306 -2.91 3.89 9.94
CA ALA A 306 -3.12 4.96 8.96
C ALA A 306 -4.57 5.04 8.45
N THR A 307 -5.24 3.88 8.34
CA THR A 307 -6.64 3.78 7.92
C THR A 307 -7.62 4.43 8.89
N ASN A 308 -7.26 4.60 10.16
CA ASN A 308 -8.08 5.23 11.18
C ASN A 308 -8.15 6.77 11.07
N ALA A 309 -7.49 7.33 10.05
CA ALA A 309 -7.73 8.69 9.59
C ALA A 309 -9.13 8.87 8.98
N ALA A 310 -9.78 7.80 8.51
CA ALA A 310 -11.17 7.83 8.08
C ALA A 310 -12.13 7.67 9.27
N ASP A 311 -13.26 8.37 9.22
CA ASP A 311 -14.33 8.24 10.21
C ASP A 311 -15.30 7.14 9.81
N ALA A 312 -15.16 5.98 10.47
CA ALA A 312 -15.97 4.80 10.23
C ALA A 312 -17.43 5.02 10.68
N ALA A 313 -18.37 4.78 9.76
CA ALA A 313 -19.79 4.64 10.08
C ALA A 313 -20.05 3.28 10.75
N VAL A 314 -19.33 2.25 10.31
CA VAL A 314 -19.36 0.91 10.91
C VAL A 314 -17.94 0.46 11.26
N ALA A 315 -17.73 0.10 12.53
CA ALA A 315 -16.48 -0.44 13.06
C ALA A 315 -16.60 -1.95 13.27
N GLY A 316 -15.88 -2.73 12.49
CA GLY A 316 -15.86 -4.19 12.57
C GLY A 316 -14.64 -4.72 13.33
N ILE A 317 -14.84 -5.57 14.33
CA ILE A 317 -13.76 -6.26 15.06
C ILE A 317 -13.97 -7.77 14.93
N THR A 318 -13.20 -8.42 14.06
CA THR A 318 -13.39 -9.84 13.68
C THR A 318 -13.02 -10.85 14.78
N SER A 319 -11.85 -10.69 15.39
CA SER A 319 -11.39 -11.47 16.56
C SER A 319 -10.36 -10.68 17.37
N VAL A 320 -10.08 -11.13 18.60
CA VAL A 320 -9.01 -10.59 19.44
C VAL A 320 -8.21 -11.75 20.04
N SER A 321 -6.94 -11.82 19.69
CA SER A 321 -5.97 -12.77 20.27
C SER A 321 -4.63 -12.08 20.49
N VAL A 322 -3.76 -12.66 21.32
CA VAL A 322 -2.40 -12.15 21.51
C VAL A 322 -1.62 -12.24 20.19
N GLU A 323 -1.21 -11.07 19.69
CA GLU A 323 -0.41 -10.91 18.48
C GLU A 323 0.34 -9.58 18.56
N HIS A 324 1.52 -9.49 17.94
CA HIS A 324 2.27 -8.24 17.87
C HIS A 324 2.46 -7.56 19.25
N ALA A 325 2.77 -8.35 20.27
CA ALA A 325 2.82 -7.90 21.67
C ALA A 325 3.79 -6.73 21.90
N ALA A 326 4.91 -6.71 21.18
CA ALA A 326 5.88 -5.60 21.22
C ALA A 326 5.29 -4.26 20.75
N LEU A 327 4.20 -4.28 19.98
CA LEU A 327 3.59 -3.09 19.36
C LEU A 327 2.23 -2.73 19.99
N LEU A 328 1.44 -3.74 20.35
CA LEU A 328 0.07 -3.58 20.81
C LEU A 328 -0.10 -3.78 22.32
N GLY A 329 0.96 -4.21 23.01
CA GLY A 329 0.94 -4.61 24.41
C GLY A 329 0.81 -6.12 24.59
N PRO A 330 1.19 -6.65 25.76
CA PRO A 330 1.32 -8.09 25.99
C PRO A 330 0.00 -8.84 26.16
N GLY A 331 -1.09 -8.14 26.50
CA GLY A 331 -2.36 -8.74 26.89
C GLY A 331 -3.52 -8.48 25.93
N LEU A 332 -4.60 -9.24 26.11
CA LEU A 332 -5.81 -9.09 25.30
C LEU A 332 -6.50 -7.74 25.52
N LYS A 333 -6.37 -7.13 26.71
CA LYS A 333 -6.99 -5.83 27.04
C LYS A 333 -6.35 -4.68 26.25
N GLU A 334 -5.03 -4.65 26.17
CA GLU A 334 -4.26 -3.64 25.43
C GLU A 334 -4.52 -3.77 23.93
N ILE A 335 -4.48 -5.00 23.42
CA ILE A 335 -4.78 -5.32 22.02
C ILE A 335 -6.23 -4.94 21.68
N ALA A 336 -7.18 -5.25 22.55
CA ALA A 336 -8.59 -4.86 22.38
C ALA A 336 -8.75 -3.34 22.38
N ALA A 337 -8.04 -2.60 23.24
CA ALA A 337 -8.08 -1.14 23.28
C ALA A 337 -7.56 -0.52 21.97
N HIS A 338 -6.48 -1.08 21.42
CA HIS A 338 -5.98 -0.65 20.11
C HIS A 338 -7.01 -0.89 19.01
N LYS A 339 -7.61 -2.09 18.95
CA LYS A 339 -8.62 -2.43 17.94
C LYS A 339 -9.91 -1.62 18.10
N ALA A 340 -10.38 -1.41 19.33
CA ALA A 340 -11.56 -0.60 19.63
C ALA A 340 -11.38 0.89 19.27
N GLY A 341 -10.14 1.36 19.08
CA GLY A 341 -9.83 2.73 18.66
C GLY A 341 -10.41 3.13 17.30
N ILE A 342 -10.87 2.18 16.48
CA ILE A 342 -11.58 2.47 15.22
C ILE A 342 -13.05 2.83 15.43
N ILE A 343 -13.61 2.59 16.62
CA ILE A 343 -14.98 2.96 16.96
C ILE A 343 -15.04 4.48 17.12
N LYS A 344 -15.87 5.11 16.27
CA LYS A 344 -16.08 6.57 16.20
C LYS A 344 -17.40 6.97 16.85
N LYS A 345 -17.57 8.28 17.09
CA LYS A 345 -18.74 8.83 17.75
C LYS A 345 -20.01 8.53 16.95
N GLY A 346 -21.04 7.95 17.57
CA GLY A 346 -22.31 7.61 16.93
C GLY A 346 -22.22 6.52 15.85
N SER A 347 -21.08 5.84 15.72
CA SER A 347 -20.89 4.71 14.79
C SER A 347 -21.63 3.46 15.26
N SER A 348 -21.64 2.42 14.44
CA SER A 348 -22.12 1.09 14.84
C SER A 348 -20.93 0.12 14.92
N ALA A 349 -20.79 -0.58 16.04
CA ALA A 349 -19.74 -1.57 16.26
C ALA A 349 -20.29 -2.99 16.04
N LEU A 350 -19.62 -3.76 15.18
CA LEU A 350 -19.88 -5.19 14.98
C LEU A 350 -18.71 -5.99 15.53
N VAL A 351 -18.99 -6.85 16.51
CA VAL A 351 -17.97 -7.63 17.21
C VAL A 351 -18.15 -9.11 16.89
N GLY A 352 -17.10 -9.74 16.36
CA GLY A 352 -17.10 -11.13 15.96
C GLY A 352 -17.31 -12.10 17.13
N LEU A 353 -17.74 -13.31 16.79
CA LEU A 353 -18.16 -14.31 17.77
C LEU A 353 -17.03 -14.84 18.68
N ARG A 354 -15.76 -14.67 18.26
CA ARG A 354 -14.57 -15.21 18.94
C ARG A 354 -13.82 -14.18 19.81
N VAL A 355 -14.48 -13.09 20.19
CA VAL A 355 -13.87 -12.09 21.08
C VAL A 355 -14.01 -12.54 22.54
N PRO A 356 -12.89 -12.72 23.29
CA PRO A 356 -12.92 -13.12 24.70
C PRO A 356 -13.66 -12.11 25.60
N PRO A 357 -14.24 -12.54 26.73
CA PRO A 357 -15.01 -11.65 27.61
C PRO A 357 -14.26 -10.40 28.08
N GLU A 358 -12.98 -10.52 28.42
CA GLU A 358 -12.16 -9.38 28.85
C GLU A 358 -11.88 -8.37 27.74
N ALA A 359 -11.71 -8.85 26.49
CA ALA A 359 -11.59 -7.99 25.33
C ALA A 359 -12.94 -7.33 24.98
N MET A 360 -14.04 -8.07 25.10
CA MET A 360 -15.39 -7.56 24.92
C MET A 360 -15.70 -6.43 25.91
N ALA A 361 -15.28 -6.55 27.18
CA ALA A 361 -15.46 -5.50 28.17
C ALA A 361 -14.77 -4.17 27.77
N VAL A 362 -13.55 -4.24 27.23
CA VAL A 362 -12.82 -3.07 26.71
C VAL A 362 -13.53 -2.46 25.50
N ILE A 363 -13.98 -3.30 24.56
CA ILE A 363 -14.70 -2.86 23.35
C ILE A 363 -16.03 -2.20 23.74
N SER A 364 -16.81 -2.80 24.64
CA SER A 364 -18.08 -2.25 25.12
C SER A 364 -17.89 -0.91 25.82
N ARG A 365 -16.85 -0.77 26.67
CA ARG A 365 -16.53 0.51 27.33
C ARG A 365 -16.22 1.61 26.31
N ARG A 366 -15.42 1.28 25.29
CA ARG A 366 -15.13 2.21 24.20
C ARG A 366 -16.38 2.56 23.40
N ALA A 367 -17.21 1.59 23.07
CA ALA A 367 -18.46 1.82 22.35
C ALA A 367 -19.41 2.73 23.13
N ALA A 368 -19.58 2.49 24.44
CA ALA A 368 -20.36 3.36 25.32
C ALA A 368 -19.83 4.80 25.35
N ALA A 369 -18.52 4.98 25.51
CA ALA A 369 -17.88 6.31 25.49
C ALA A 369 -18.09 7.05 24.15
N MET A 370 -18.16 6.30 23.04
CA MET A 370 -18.42 6.86 21.71
C MET A 370 -19.91 6.93 21.36
N LYS A 371 -20.83 6.55 22.27
CA LYS A 371 -22.28 6.44 21.98
C LYS A 371 -22.54 5.58 20.73
N ALA A 372 -21.80 4.48 20.59
CA ALA A 372 -21.88 3.57 19.47
C ALA A 372 -22.67 2.31 19.87
N GLY A 373 -23.62 1.90 19.04
CA GLY A 373 -24.37 0.65 19.24
C GLY A 373 -23.48 -0.57 18.97
N VAL A 374 -23.53 -1.59 19.84
CA VAL A 374 -22.77 -2.83 19.69
C VAL A 374 -23.68 -3.96 19.24
N SER A 375 -23.25 -4.71 18.24
CA SER A 375 -23.95 -5.90 17.73
C SER A 375 -22.97 -7.04 17.48
N ARG A 376 -23.50 -8.26 17.35
CA ARG A 376 -22.75 -9.47 16.97
C ARG A 376 -23.37 -10.09 15.72
N PRO A 377 -22.61 -10.87 14.93
CA PRO A 377 -23.17 -11.56 13.78
C PRO A 377 -24.31 -12.51 14.17
N SER A 378 -25.45 -12.41 13.48
CA SER A 378 -26.62 -13.27 13.69
C SER A 378 -27.45 -13.42 12.41
N GLY A 379 -28.22 -14.50 12.27
CA GLY A 379 -29.25 -14.63 11.22
C GLY A 379 -28.80 -15.10 9.82
N PHE A 380 -27.56 -15.58 9.65
CA PHE A 380 -27.02 -15.89 8.30
C PHE A 380 -26.74 -17.38 8.02
N THR A 381 -26.98 -18.29 8.97
CA THR A 381 -26.53 -19.69 8.91
C THR A 381 -26.90 -20.42 7.61
N ALA A 382 -28.10 -20.19 7.07
CA ALA A 382 -28.58 -20.82 5.85
C ALA A 382 -27.75 -20.49 4.58
N TYR A 383 -27.01 -19.37 4.60
CA TYR A 383 -26.30 -18.84 3.43
C TYR A 383 -24.79 -19.15 3.44
N LEU A 384 -24.29 -19.83 4.47
CA LEU A 384 -22.85 -19.99 4.68
C LEU A 384 -22.28 -21.29 4.10
N GLY A 385 -23.13 -22.24 3.69
CA GLY A 385 -22.75 -23.55 3.17
C GLY A 385 -21.74 -23.47 2.02
N PRO A 386 -22.03 -22.74 0.93
CA PRO A 386 -21.12 -22.62 -0.22
C PRO A 386 -19.74 -22.05 0.15
N VAL A 387 -19.69 -21.08 1.08
CA VAL A 387 -18.44 -20.51 1.57
C VAL A 387 -17.67 -21.53 2.41
N ALA A 388 -18.36 -22.26 3.29
CA ALA A 388 -17.75 -23.32 4.11
C ALA A 388 -17.13 -24.42 3.25
N VAL A 389 -17.81 -24.83 2.18
CA VAL A 389 -17.33 -25.86 1.25
C VAL A 389 -16.07 -25.38 0.53
N LYS A 390 -16.06 -24.13 0.04
CA LYS A 390 -14.94 -23.61 -0.76
C LYS A 390 -13.72 -23.23 0.09
N GLY A 391 -13.92 -22.58 1.23
CA GLY A 391 -12.86 -21.97 2.03
C GLY A 391 -12.69 -22.53 3.45
N GLY A 392 -13.41 -23.60 3.80
CA GLY A 392 -13.42 -24.18 5.15
C GLY A 392 -14.43 -23.50 6.08
N ARG A 393 -14.82 -24.20 7.16
CA ARG A 393 -15.86 -23.74 8.09
C ARG A 393 -15.53 -22.43 8.80
N PHE A 394 -14.26 -22.11 8.98
CA PHE A 394 -13.86 -20.82 9.56
C PHE A 394 -14.18 -19.64 8.63
N GLN A 395 -14.28 -19.86 7.31
CA GLN A 395 -14.74 -18.82 6.38
C GLN A 395 -16.24 -18.57 6.47
N ALA A 396 -17.05 -19.56 6.85
CA ALA A 396 -18.47 -19.32 7.15
C ALA A 396 -18.65 -18.29 8.28
N LYS A 397 -17.79 -18.33 9.31
CA LYS A 397 -17.80 -17.33 10.39
C LYS A 397 -17.44 -15.92 9.86
N ASN A 398 -16.44 -15.82 8.98
CA ASN A 398 -16.07 -14.56 8.34
C ASN A 398 -17.19 -14.05 7.41
N ALA A 399 -17.90 -14.94 6.71
CA ALA A 399 -19.04 -14.61 5.87
C ALA A 399 -20.23 -14.10 6.68
N ALA A 400 -20.57 -14.73 7.80
CA ALA A 400 -21.61 -14.23 8.70
C ALA A 400 -21.28 -12.82 9.22
N PHE A 401 -20.02 -12.60 9.62
CA PHE A 401 -19.54 -11.29 10.01
C PHE A 401 -19.64 -10.27 8.87
N ALA A 402 -19.19 -10.64 7.67
CA ALA A 402 -19.20 -9.78 6.49
C ALA A 402 -20.62 -9.36 6.08
N LEU A 403 -21.58 -10.30 6.06
CA LEU A 403 -22.98 -10.01 5.75
C LEU A 403 -23.60 -9.08 6.80
N SER A 404 -23.31 -9.31 8.08
CA SER A 404 -23.77 -8.43 9.17
C SER A 404 -23.20 -7.01 9.01
N ALA A 405 -21.91 -6.91 8.70
CA ALA A 405 -21.22 -5.63 8.54
C ALA A 405 -21.74 -4.86 7.32
N ALA A 406 -21.92 -5.57 6.19
CA ALA A 406 -22.47 -5.01 4.96
C ALA A 406 -23.92 -4.54 5.14
N ALA A 407 -24.78 -5.36 5.77
CA ALA A 407 -26.17 -4.99 6.07
C ALA A 407 -26.25 -3.75 6.97
N LEU A 408 -25.37 -3.67 7.98
CA LEU A 408 -25.28 -2.52 8.87
C LEU A 408 -24.79 -1.26 8.15
N ALA A 409 -23.79 -1.40 7.26
CA ALA A 409 -23.32 -0.29 6.44
C ALA A 409 -24.43 0.20 5.49
N ALA A 410 -25.14 -0.72 4.82
CA ALA A 410 -26.27 -0.39 3.96
C ALA A 410 -27.38 0.34 4.73
N LYS A 411 -27.74 -0.16 5.92
CA LYS A 411 -28.71 0.50 6.81
C LYS A 411 -28.29 1.93 7.16
N ARG A 412 -27.02 2.17 7.49
CA ARG A 412 -26.50 3.51 7.81
C ARG A 412 -26.51 4.45 6.61
N ALA A 413 -26.34 3.91 5.41
CA ALA A 413 -26.39 4.68 4.17
C ALA A 413 -27.82 4.91 3.65
N GLY A 414 -28.85 4.28 4.26
CA GLY A 414 -30.20 4.25 3.70
C GLY A 414 -30.29 3.47 2.37
N ALA A 415 -29.36 2.53 2.14
CA ALA A 415 -29.25 1.77 0.90
C ALA A 415 -29.95 0.41 1.00
N VAL A 416 -30.46 -0.08 -0.14
CA VAL A 416 -31.09 -1.40 -0.25
C VAL A 416 -30.05 -2.51 -0.04
N PHE A 417 -30.38 -3.54 0.73
CA PHE A 417 -29.50 -4.70 0.92
C PHE A 417 -30.26 -5.99 0.63
N SER A 418 -29.90 -6.69 -0.46
CA SER A 418 -30.46 -8.00 -0.80
C SER A 418 -29.56 -9.09 -0.22
N LEU A 419 -30.03 -9.78 0.81
CA LEU A 419 -29.30 -10.88 1.43
C LEU A 419 -28.98 -12.00 0.42
N GLU A 420 -29.92 -12.30 -0.47
CA GLU A 420 -29.73 -13.32 -1.51
C GLU A 420 -28.57 -12.97 -2.45
N LYS A 421 -28.60 -11.76 -3.05
CA LYS A 421 -27.51 -11.29 -3.93
C LYS A 421 -26.18 -11.22 -3.20
N ALA A 422 -26.20 -10.71 -1.97
CA ALA A 422 -25.01 -10.59 -1.12
C ALA A 422 -24.39 -11.97 -0.84
N ALA A 423 -25.21 -12.95 -0.44
CA ALA A 423 -24.77 -14.30 -0.13
C ALA A 423 -24.22 -15.03 -1.36
N ALA A 424 -24.87 -14.89 -2.52
CA ALA A 424 -24.46 -15.54 -3.77
C ALA A 424 -23.05 -15.12 -4.23
N ALA A 425 -22.62 -13.89 -3.93
CA ALA A 425 -21.31 -13.37 -4.31
C ALA A 425 -20.15 -13.88 -3.44
N LEU A 426 -20.44 -14.34 -2.21
CA LEU A 426 -19.40 -14.63 -1.22
C LEU A 426 -18.38 -15.71 -1.62
N PRO A 427 -18.77 -16.85 -2.24
CA PRO A 427 -17.80 -17.89 -2.59
C PRO A 427 -16.73 -17.38 -3.55
N ALA A 428 -17.08 -16.50 -4.49
CA ALA A 428 -16.13 -15.92 -5.45
C ALA A 428 -15.18 -14.90 -4.79
N ALA A 429 -15.60 -14.30 -3.66
CA ALA A 429 -14.89 -13.22 -2.97
C ALA A 429 -13.93 -13.68 -1.87
N ILE A 430 -13.77 -15.00 -1.65
CA ILE A 430 -12.75 -15.52 -0.73
C ILE A 430 -11.36 -15.12 -1.27
N PRO A 431 -10.54 -14.38 -0.49
CA PRO A 431 -9.25 -13.92 -0.98
C PRO A 431 -8.26 -15.08 -1.19
N PRO A 432 -7.29 -14.94 -2.11
CA PRO A 432 -6.29 -15.98 -2.34
C PRO A 432 -5.51 -16.34 -1.08
N GLY A 433 -4.99 -17.58 -0.99
CA GLY A 433 -4.25 -18.06 0.18
C GLY A 433 -5.10 -18.19 1.45
N ARG A 434 -6.40 -18.47 1.30
CA ARG A 434 -7.34 -18.78 2.38
C ARG A 434 -8.01 -20.12 2.11
N PHE A 435 -7.43 -21.18 2.63
CA PHE A 435 -7.80 -22.58 2.38
C PHE A 435 -8.02 -22.88 0.89
N GLU A 436 -7.16 -22.30 0.06
CA GLU A 436 -7.34 -22.29 -1.39
C GLU A 436 -6.83 -23.59 -2.00
N ARG A 437 -7.68 -24.30 -2.74
CA ARG A 437 -7.31 -25.55 -3.41
C ARG A 437 -6.72 -25.26 -4.78
N LEU A 438 -5.50 -25.75 -5.01
CA LEU A 438 -4.74 -25.55 -6.24
C LEU A 438 -4.21 -26.89 -6.74
N ARG A 439 -3.75 -26.92 -8.00
CA ARG A 439 -3.13 -28.10 -8.61
C ARG A 439 -1.73 -27.74 -9.13
N TYR A 440 -0.76 -28.59 -8.86
CA TYR A 440 0.60 -28.47 -9.37
C TYR A 440 1.14 -29.86 -9.71
N ARG A 441 1.70 -30.02 -10.91
CA ARG A 441 2.19 -31.31 -11.44
C ARG A 441 1.15 -32.44 -11.29
N GLY A 442 -0.10 -32.16 -11.65
CA GLY A 442 -1.21 -33.13 -11.60
C GLY A 442 -1.81 -33.40 -10.21
N ARG A 443 -1.14 -33.01 -9.11
CA ARG A 443 -1.61 -33.27 -7.74
C ARG A 443 -2.22 -32.01 -7.10
N GLN A 444 -3.32 -32.20 -6.36
CA GLN A 444 -3.95 -31.13 -5.60
C GLN A 444 -3.22 -30.84 -4.28
N PHE A 445 -3.24 -29.57 -3.86
CA PHE A 445 -2.77 -29.11 -2.56
C PHE A 445 -3.61 -27.94 -2.06
N VAL A 446 -3.51 -27.64 -0.77
CA VAL A 446 -4.17 -26.51 -0.10
C VAL A 446 -3.14 -25.43 0.18
N LEU A 447 -3.50 -24.17 -0.07
CA LEU A 447 -2.71 -22.99 0.24
C LEU A 447 -3.42 -22.14 1.29
N ASP A 448 -2.77 -21.90 2.44
CA ASP A 448 -3.35 -21.11 3.52
C ASP A 448 -2.32 -20.17 4.19
N GLY A 449 -2.76 -18.98 4.58
CA GLY A 449 -1.94 -17.96 5.22
C GLY A 449 -1.84 -18.05 6.74
N ALA A 450 -2.32 -19.11 7.38
CA ALA A 450 -2.27 -19.30 8.83
C ALA A 450 -0.84 -19.19 9.36
N HIS A 451 -0.61 -18.24 10.27
CA HIS A 451 0.72 -17.87 10.78
C HIS A 451 0.72 -17.41 12.24
N ASN A 452 -0.44 -17.46 12.91
CA ASN A 452 -0.64 -17.18 14.32
C ASN A 452 -1.38 -18.37 14.97
N PRO A 453 -1.39 -18.49 16.30
CA PRO A 453 -2.02 -19.64 16.95
C PRO A 453 -3.50 -19.82 16.59
N GLU A 454 -4.30 -18.75 16.62
CA GLU A 454 -5.74 -18.80 16.29
C GLU A 454 -6.00 -19.32 14.86
N GLY A 455 -5.24 -18.83 13.88
CA GLY A 455 -5.36 -19.23 12.47
C GLY A 455 -4.87 -20.66 12.23
N VAL A 456 -3.79 -21.07 12.90
CA VAL A 456 -3.31 -22.46 12.82
C VAL A 456 -4.35 -23.40 13.43
N ASP A 457 -4.94 -23.06 14.58
CA ASP A 457 -5.97 -23.89 15.20
C ASP A 457 -7.19 -24.05 14.29
N ALA A 458 -7.63 -22.98 13.64
CA ALA A 458 -8.73 -23.04 12.66
C ALA A 458 -8.39 -23.92 11.44
N LEU A 459 -7.15 -23.86 10.94
CA LEU A 459 -6.68 -24.70 9.84
C LEU A 459 -6.63 -26.18 10.25
N LEU A 460 -6.06 -26.47 11.43
CA LEU A 460 -5.94 -27.84 11.93
C LEU A 460 -7.30 -28.47 12.25
N GLU A 461 -8.25 -27.70 12.78
CA GLU A 461 -9.63 -28.17 13.01
C GLU A 461 -10.30 -28.57 11.69
N GLU A 462 -10.14 -27.77 10.63
CA GLU A 462 -10.70 -28.05 9.31
C GLU A 462 -10.05 -29.30 8.66
N LEU A 463 -8.74 -29.46 8.81
CA LEU A 463 -8.01 -30.63 8.30
C LEU A 463 -8.34 -31.90 9.10
N GLY A 464 -8.46 -31.81 10.42
CA GLY A 464 -8.73 -32.94 11.31
C GLY A 464 -10.04 -33.65 11.01
N ARG A 465 -11.07 -32.90 10.57
CA ARG A 465 -12.36 -33.44 10.12
C ARG A 465 -12.28 -34.38 8.92
N ARG A 466 -11.17 -34.35 8.18
CA ARG A 466 -10.93 -35.16 6.98
C ARG A 466 -10.24 -36.49 7.29
N GLY A 467 -9.89 -36.73 8.56
CA GLY A 467 -9.48 -38.04 9.11
C GLY A 467 -8.06 -38.50 8.78
N LYS A 468 -7.34 -37.89 7.83
CA LYS A 468 -5.96 -38.23 7.49
C LYS A 468 -4.98 -37.13 7.91
N LYS A 469 -3.81 -37.53 8.42
CA LYS A 469 -2.77 -36.57 8.80
C LYS A 469 -2.23 -35.83 7.55
N PRO A 470 -2.29 -34.49 7.52
CA PRO A 470 -1.80 -33.69 6.40
C PRO A 470 -0.27 -33.69 6.33
N PHE A 471 0.26 -33.40 5.16
CA PHE A 471 1.70 -33.19 4.94
C PHE A 471 1.95 -31.69 4.69
N PHE A 472 2.73 -31.04 5.55
CA PHE A 472 2.87 -29.59 5.49
C PHE A 472 4.13 -29.13 4.75
N VAL A 473 4.02 -28.00 4.07
CA VAL A 473 5.14 -27.15 3.63
C VAL A 473 5.02 -25.84 4.38
N ILE A 474 5.99 -25.54 5.25
CA ILE A 474 5.87 -24.47 6.25
C ILE A 474 6.98 -23.44 6.09
N SER A 475 6.60 -22.16 6.08
CA SER A 475 7.52 -21.05 6.33
C SER A 475 6.88 -20.05 7.29
N LEU A 476 7.52 -19.82 8.44
CA LEU A 476 7.06 -18.91 9.50
C LEU A 476 7.93 -17.64 9.53
N MET A 477 7.35 -16.52 9.97
CA MET A 477 8.12 -15.30 10.23
C MET A 477 8.82 -15.38 11.59
N ASP A 478 10.02 -14.81 11.70
CA ASP A 478 10.90 -14.98 12.87
C ASP A 478 10.40 -14.27 14.15
N ASP A 479 9.49 -13.31 13.98
CA ASP A 479 8.84 -12.54 15.05
C ASP A 479 7.60 -13.22 15.66
N LYS A 480 7.26 -14.43 15.20
CA LYS A 480 6.07 -15.17 15.66
C LYS A 480 6.39 -16.12 16.81
N ALA A 481 5.35 -16.68 17.43
CA ALA A 481 5.47 -17.68 18.49
C ALA A 481 5.94 -19.04 17.95
N LEU A 482 7.18 -19.10 17.42
CA LEU A 482 7.71 -20.21 16.62
C LEU A 482 7.57 -21.56 17.32
N ARG A 483 7.96 -21.66 18.60
CA ARG A 483 7.89 -22.91 19.38
C ARG A 483 6.47 -23.45 19.48
N LEU A 484 5.50 -22.57 19.76
CA LEU A 484 4.09 -22.93 19.85
C LEU A 484 3.53 -23.38 18.49
N LEU A 485 3.85 -22.65 17.42
CA LEU A 485 3.37 -22.96 16.08
C LEU A 485 3.95 -24.30 15.58
N VAL A 486 5.26 -24.51 15.72
CA VAL A 486 5.93 -25.77 15.34
C VAL A 486 5.36 -26.96 16.13
N SER A 487 5.11 -26.78 17.43
CA SER A 487 4.44 -27.79 18.26
C SER A 487 3.05 -28.16 17.72
N LYS A 488 2.19 -27.17 17.44
CA LYS A 488 0.85 -27.39 16.87
C LYS A 488 0.89 -28.12 15.53
N PHE A 489 1.75 -27.69 14.60
CA PHE A 489 1.87 -28.36 13.30
C PHE A 489 2.36 -29.80 13.44
N SER A 490 3.41 -30.04 14.23
CA SER A 490 3.98 -31.40 14.40
C SER A 490 3.01 -32.38 15.08
N ALA A 491 2.14 -31.90 15.97
CA ALA A 491 1.11 -32.73 16.60
C ALA A 491 0.08 -33.28 15.59
N ALA A 492 -0.28 -32.49 14.57
CA ALA A 492 -1.28 -32.87 13.57
C ALA A 492 -0.68 -33.56 12.31
N ALA A 493 0.59 -33.30 12.01
CA ALA A 493 1.19 -33.65 10.73
C ALA A 493 1.54 -35.14 10.56
N GLY A 494 1.47 -35.60 9.32
CA GLY A 494 2.09 -36.85 8.86
C GLY A 494 3.57 -36.66 8.50
N GLY A 495 3.92 -35.46 8.01
CA GLY A 495 5.29 -35.01 7.74
C GLY A 495 5.33 -33.50 7.49
N ILE A 496 6.52 -32.90 7.63
CA ILE A 496 6.73 -31.45 7.47
C ILE A 496 7.96 -31.16 6.60
N LEU A 497 7.82 -30.28 5.62
CA LEU A 497 8.94 -29.62 4.95
C LEU A 497 9.02 -28.18 5.40
N PHE A 498 10.13 -27.82 6.06
CA PHE A 498 10.41 -26.43 6.37
C PHE A 498 11.11 -25.77 5.17
N THR A 499 10.55 -24.64 4.74
CA THR A 499 11.05 -23.83 3.64
C THR A 499 11.17 -22.37 4.06
N ARG A 500 11.85 -21.57 3.24
CA ARG A 500 12.02 -20.13 3.46
C ARG A 500 11.26 -19.34 2.41
N SER A 501 10.25 -18.58 2.83
CA SER A 501 9.64 -17.61 1.92
C SER A 501 10.65 -16.52 1.53
N THR A 502 10.42 -15.84 0.42
CA THR A 502 11.33 -14.78 -0.05
C THR A 502 11.28 -13.49 0.79
N SER A 503 10.44 -13.47 1.83
CA SER A 503 10.42 -12.41 2.84
C SER A 503 11.69 -12.41 3.69
N TYR A 504 12.29 -11.24 3.87
CA TYR A 504 13.44 -11.05 4.78
C TYR A 504 13.10 -11.37 6.25
N ARG A 505 11.82 -11.31 6.63
CA ARG A 505 11.31 -11.66 7.97
C ARG A 505 11.17 -13.16 8.20
N ALA A 506 11.37 -13.99 7.18
CA ALA A 506 11.24 -15.43 7.34
C ALA A 506 12.29 -15.99 8.30
N ALA A 507 11.85 -16.85 9.22
CA ALA A 507 12.74 -17.61 10.07
C ALA A 507 13.61 -18.56 9.21
N PRO A 508 14.89 -18.80 9.56
CA PRO A 508 15.67 -19.87 8.94
C PRO A 508 14.96 -21.23 9.11
N PRO A 509 14.75 -22.01 8.05
CA PRO A 509 14.02 -23.28 8.15
C PRO A 509 14.73 -24.31 9.05
N GLU A 510 16.05 -24.24 9.16
CA GLU A 510 16.86 -25.04 10.08
C GLU A 510 16.55 -24.71 11.55
N LYS A 511 16.32 -23.42 11.86
CA LYS A 511 15.88 -22.96 13.19
C LYS A 511 14.52 -23.57 13.53
N LEU A 512 13.60 -23.65 12.58
CA LEU A 512 12.28 -24.27 12.78
C LEU A 512 12.39 -25.78 13.01
N LYS A 513 13.23 -26.48 12.25
CA LYS A 513 13.46 -27.92 12.43
C LYS A 513 13.99 -28.24 13.83
N LYS A 514 14.89 -27.42 14.38
CA LYS A 514 15.43 -27.57 15.75
C LYS A 514 14.38 -27.44 16.86
N LEU A 515 13.21 -26.85 16.57
CA LEU A 515 12.12 -26.71 17.54
C LEU A 515 11.18 -27.94 17.57
N LEU A 516 11.39 -28.92 16.70
CA LEU A 516 10.58 -30.13 16.68
C LEU A 516 10.86 -31.04 17.88
N PRO A 517 9.84 -31.77 18.37
CA PRO A 517 10.07 -32.85 19.31
C PRO A 517 10.88 -33.97 18.64
N ALA A 518 11.76 -34.63 19.42
CA ALA A 518 12.62 -35.70 18.92
C ALA A 518 11.84 -36.83 18.21
N SER A 519 10.65 -37.17 18.72
CA SER A 519 9.73 -38.17 18.15
C SER A 519 9.15 -37.79 16.77
N PHE A 520 9.31 -36.55 16.32
CA PHE A 520 8.86 -36.09 15.01
C PHE A 520 10.01 -35.79 14.04
N SER A 521 11.23 -35.52 14.53
CA SER A 521 12.35 -35.05 13.69
C SER A 521 12.65 -35.93 12.47
N GLY A 522 12.45 -37.25 12.54
CA GLY A 522 12.63 -38.17 11.41
C GLY A 522 11.60 -38.01 10.27
N ARG A 523 10.49 -37.29 10.52
CA ARG A 523 9.41 -37.01 9.55
C ARG A 523 9.47 -35.57 9.02
N ALA A 524 10.61 -34.90 9.19
CA ALA A 524 10.80 -33.52 8.74
C ALA A 524 12.08 -33.31 7.94
N GLU A 525 11.96 -32.62 6.79
CA GLU A 525 13.11 -32.18 5.99
C GLU A 525 13.14 -30.66 5.85
N VAL A 526 14.32 -30.12 5.51
CA VAL A 526 14.51 -28.69 5.21
C VAL A 526 14.85 -28.56 3.74
N ILE A 527 14.08 -27.75 3.02
CA ILE A 527 14.36 -27.35 1.64
C ILE A 527 14.10 -25.86 1.57
N ALA A 528 15.15 -25.05 1.45
CA ALA A 528 15.02 -23.59 1.52
C ALA A 528 14.15 -23.00 0.41
N ASP A 529 14.21 -23.56 -0.80
CA ASP A 529 13.44 -23.11 -1.97
C ASP A 529 11.97 -23.59 -1.91
N PRO A 530 10.98 -22.67 -1.90
CA PRO A 530 9.56 -23.03 -1.82
C PRO A 530 9.06 -23.93 -2.93
N ALA A 531 9.56 -23.77 -4.16
CA ALA A 531 9.12 -24.55 -5.31
C ALA A 531 9.61 -26.00 -5.22
N LYS A 532 10.87 -26.19 -4.84
CA LYS A 532 11.46 -27.51 -4.57
C LYS A 532 10.79 -28.18 -3.37
N ALA A 533 10.50 -27.42 -2.31
CA ALA A 533 9.80 -27.93 -1.13
C ALA A 533 8.39 -28.43 -1.48
N LEU A 534 7.60 -27.66 -2.23
CA LEU A 534 6.28 -28.10 -2.69
C LEU A 534 6.38 -29.35 -3.58
N ALA A 535 7.29 -29.37 -4.55
CA ALA A 535 7.48 -30.55 -5.41
C ALA A 535 7.87 -31.80 -4.61
N ARG A 536 8.72 -31.65 -3.58
CA ARG A 536 9.11 -32.74 -2.67
C ARG A 536 7.92 -33.22 -1.83
N ALA A 537 7.13 -32.32 -1.25
CA ALA A 537 5.93 -32.70 -0.49
C ALA A 537 4.94 -33.48 -1.34
N LEU A 538 4.69 -33.03 -2.58
CA LEU A 538 3.79 -33.72 -3.52
C LEU A 538 4.30 -35.09 -3.96
N LYS A 539 5.61 -35.37 -3.84
CA LYS A 539 6.18 -36.70 -4.10
C LYS A 539 6.12 -37.61 -2.87
N LEU A 540 6.36 -37.07 -1.68
CA LEU A 540 6.45 -37.83 -0.42
C LEU A 540 5.10 -38.12 0.23
N ALA A 541 4.17 -37.18 0.16
CA ALA A 541 2.91 -37.31 0.88
C ALA A 541 2.09 -38.50 0.33
N PRO A 542 1.51 -39.37 1.17
CA PRO A 542 0.61 -40.43 0.71
C PRO A 542 -0.51 -39.86 -0.17
N ALA A 543 -1.00 -40.62 -1.15
CA ALA A 543 -2.06 -40.14 -2.06
C ALA A 543 -3.35 -39.73 -1.31
N SER A 544 -3.64 -40.39 -0.18
CA SER A 544 -4.75 -40.08 0.71
C SER A 544 -4.54 -38.86 1.61
N SER A 545 -3.33 -38.33 1.69
CA SER A 545 -3.00 -37.17 2.54
C SER A 545 -3.08 -35.87 1.74
N GLU A 546 -3.71 -34.86 2.34
CA GLU A 546 -3.65 -33.50 1.82
C GLU A 546 -2.25 -32.91 2.01
N VAL A 547 -1.72 -32.32 0.94
CA VAL A 547 -0.53 -31.46 1.02
C VAL A 547 -1.00 -30.04 1.30
N VAL A 548 -0.43 -29.41 2.33
CA VAL A 548 -0.85 -28.09 2.80
C VAL A 548 0.35 -27.16 2.89
N VAL A 549 0.33 -26.08 2.13
CA VAL A 549 1.31 -25.00 2.21
C VAL A 549 0.77 -23.95 3.19
N ALA A 550 1.49 -23.70 4.29
CA ALA A 550 1.05 -22.81 5.36
C ALA A 550 2.19 -22.04 6.02
N GLY A 551 1.85 -21.17 6.98
CA GLY A 551 2.82 -20.49 7.85
C GLY A 551 3.02 -19.01 7.53
N SER A 552 2.69 -18.56 6.31
CA SER A 552 2.69 -17.14 5.97
C SER A 552 1.98 -16.85 4.64
N LEU A 553 1.43 -15.63 4.54
CA LEU A 553 0.97 -15.08 3.26
C LEU A 553 2.11 -14.84 2.26
N TYR A 554 3.32 -14.60 2.76
CA TYR A 554 4.53 -14.47 1.95
C TYR A 554 4.85 -15.76 1.19
N LEU A 555 4.80 -16.91 1.88
CA LEU A 555 4.93 -18.22 1.23
C LEU A 555 3.81 -18.46 0.21
N ALA A 556 2.58 -18.03 0.52
CA ALA A 556 1.50 -18.09 -0.45
C ALA A 556 1.77 -17.27 -1.71
N GLY A 557 2.37 -16.09 -1.56
CA GLY A 557 2.87 -15.28 -2.68
C GLY A 557 3.92 -16.00 -3.52
N ASP A 558 4.90 -16.64 -2.88
CA ASP A 558 5.95 -17.38 -3.57
C ASP A 558 5.37 -18.55 -4.40
N ILE A 559 4.44 -19.32 -3.83
CA ILE A 559 3.78 -20.42 -4.55
C ILE A 559 2.88 -19.89 -5.68
N LYS A 560 2.17 -18.79 -5.48
CA LYS A 560 1.36 -18.17 -6.55
C LYS A 560 2.22 -17.64 -7.69
N ALA A 561 3.38 -17.07 -7.38
CA ALA A 561 4.33 -16.59 -8.36
C ALA A 561 4.90 -17.77 -9.18
N LEU A 562 5.27 -18.87 -8.51
CA LEU A 562 5.68 -20.13 -9.15
C LEU A 562 4.64 -20.62 -10.16
N LEU A 563 3.37 -20.70 -9.77
CA LEU A 563 2.30 -21.18 -10.65
C LEU A 563 2.06 -20.28 -11.87
N LYS A 564 2.44 -18.99 -11.79
CA LYS A 564 2.34 -18.02 -12.88
C LYS A 564 3.64 -17.89 -13.69
N GLY A 565 4.70 -18.62 -13.36
CA GLY A 565 6.02 -18.46 -13.98
C GLY A 565 6.68 -17.11 -13.70
N ARG A 566 6.40 -16.48 -12.55
CA ARG A 566 6.88 -15.14 -12.17
C ARG A 566 7.75 -15.18 -10.91
N LYS A 567 8.50 -14.11 -10.64
CA LYS A 567 9.18 -13.88 -9.35
C LYS A 567 8.21 -13.31 -8.32
N ALA A 568 8.40 -13.64 -7.05
CA ALA A 568 7.60 -13.13 -5.95
C ALA A 568 7.86 -11.64 -5.66
N PHE A 569 6.88 -10.97 -5.05
CA PHE A 569 6.91 -9.56 -4.71
C PHE A 569 6.70 -9.40 -3.20
N HIS A 570 7.72 -8.93 -2.45
CA HIS A 570 7.55 -8.61 -1.02
C HIS A 570 8.31 -7.32 -0.64
N PRO A 571 7.60 -6.25 -0.26
CA PRO A 571 8.22 -5.00 0.20
C PRO A 571 8.66 -5.07 1.68
N LYS A 572 9.58 -4.17 2.07
CA LYS A 572 10.03 -4.02 3.47
C LYS A 572 9.02 -3.19 4.29
N GLU A 573 7.84 -3.74 4.50
CA GLU A 573 6.71 -3.01 5.11
C GLU A 573 6.78 -2.88 6.64
N MET A 574 7.59 -3.68 7.32
CA MET A 574 7.69 -3.65 8.79
C MET A 574 9.13 -3.92 9.23
N LEU A 575 9.91 -2.86 9.39
CA LEU A 575 11.11 -2.90 10.22
C LEU A 575 10.75 -2.24 11.54
N VAL A 576 10.77 -3.03 12.61
CA VAL A 576 11.25 -2.56 13.91
C VAL A 576 12.42 -3.48 14.18
N LYS A 577 13.64 -2.92 14.22
CA LYS A 577 14.80 -3.65 14.74
C LYS A 577 14.66 -3.75 16.25
#